data_AF-A0A943M4P4-F1
#
_entry.id   AF-A0A943M4P4-F1
#
_cell.length_a   1.000
_cell.length_b   1.000
_cell.length_c   1.000
_cell.angle_alpha   90.00
_cell.angle_beta   90.00
_cell.angle_gamma   90.00
#
_symmetry.space_group_name_H-M   'P 1'
#
loop_
_entity.id
_entity.type
_entity.pdbx_description
1 polymer ?
#
loop_
_entity_poly.entity_id
_entity_poly.type
_entity_poly.pdbx_seq_one_letter_code
_entity_poly.pdbx_strand_id
1 'polypeptide(L)'
;MAFNKLESSNNQEIISEEVGILKELLDDATLGMAGEQGLTTIQHLVELYDEGDYVALTQAISEMTNDDMVVASRYFSLLPLLINISEDVDLAYEVNHKNNIDESYLGKLSETFDVVAESDNARDILENVNVVPVLTAHPTQVQRKTMLELTNHIHELLRKHRDVKAGLIN
;
A
#
# COMPACT_ATOMS: atom_id res chain seq x y z
N MET A 1 -11.84 26.38 -1.57
CA MET A 1 -10.98 25.69 -2.53
C MET A 1 -11.27 24.20 -2.41
N ALA A 2 -11.37 23.46 -3.51
CA ALA A 2 -11.47 22.00 -3.44
C ALA A 2 -10.08 21.47 -3.09
N PHE A 3 -9.91 20.98 -1.87
CA PHE A 3 -8.68 20.26 -1.51
C PHE A 3 -8.77 18.86 -2.11
N ASN A 4 -7.83 18.49 -2.97
CA ASN A 4 -7.65 17.09 -3.35
C ASN A 4 -7.19 16.31 -2.10
N LYS A 5 -7.67 15.08 -1.94
CA LYS A 5 -7.18 14.20 -0.87
C LYS A 5 -5.70 13.92 -1.10
N LEU A 6 -4.91 13.85 -0.03
CA LEU A 6 -3.49 13.47 -0.10
C LEU A 6 -3.31 12.11 -0.80
N GLU A 7 -4.21 11.16 -0.52
CA GLU A 7 -4.28 9.85 -1.19
C GLU A 7 -4.46 9.92 -2.71
N SER A 8 -4.84 11.07 -3.27
CA SER A 8 -5.15 11.25 -4.69
C SER A 8 -4.08 12.03 -5.48
N SER A 9 -2.92 12.32 -4.90
CA SER A 9 -1.88 13.13 -5.58
C SER A 9 -0.45 12.64 -5.29
N ASN A 10 0.29 12.44 -6.40
CA ASN A 10 1.63 13.00 -6.67
C ASN A 10 2.96 12.22 -6.52
N ASN A 11 2.98 10.89 -6.40
CA ASN A 11 4.21 10.13 -6.65
C ASN A 11 4.01 8.80 -7.39
N GLN A 12 3.13 8.80 -8.40
CA GLN A 12 2.84 7.58 -9.18
C GLN A 12 4.09 6.93 -9.79
N GLU A 13 5.12 7.70 -10.16
CA GLU A 13 6.37 7.15 -10.67
C GLU A 13 7.15 6.38 -9.59
N ILE A 14 7.29 6.95 -8.38
CA ILE A 14 7.99 6.30 -7.26
C ILE A 14 7.22 5.07 -6.80
N ILE A 15 5.90 5.17 -6.68
CA ILE A 15 5.05 4.02 -6.32
C ILE A 15 5.18 2.94 -7.39
N SER A 16 5.13 3.28 -8.69
CA SER A 16 5.28 2.30 -9.77
C SER A 16 6.64 1.61 -9.74
N GLU A 17 7.71 2.35 -9.44
CA GLU A 17 9.05 1.79 -9.27
C GLU A 17 9.13 0.83 -8.09
N GLU A 18 8.65 1.24 -6.92
CA GLU A 18 8.63 0.40 -5.71
C GLU A 18 7.78 -0.85 -5.89
N VAL A 19 6.60 -0.71 -6.50
CA VAL A 19 5.76 -1.85 -6.89
C VAL A 19 6.51 -2.76 -7.86
N GLY A 20 7.28 -2.21 -8.79
CA GLY A 20 8.17 -2.97 -9.67
C GLY A 20 9.20 -3.80 -8.90
N ILE A 21 9.92 -3.19 -7.96
CA ILE A 21 10.91 -3.87 -7.10
C ILE A 21 10.23 -4.96 -6.26
N LEU A 22 9.09 -4.65 -5.64
CA LEU A 22 8.36 -5.61 -4.81
C LEU A 22 7.82 -6.77 -5.64
N LYS A 23 7.38 -6.51 -6.87
CA LYS A 23 6.95 -7.54 -7.82
C LYS A 23 8.11 -8.43 -8.24
N GLU A 24 9.28 -7.85 -8.55
CA GLU A 24 10.48 -8.62 -8.88
C GLU A 24 10.89 -9.55 -7.73
N LEU A 25 10.90 -9.04 -6.50
CA LEU A 25 11.18 -9.86 -5.31
C LEU A 25 10.12 -10.95 -5.08
N LEU A 26 8.85 -10.67 -5.40
CA LEU A 26 7.78 -11.67 -5.32
C LEU A 26 7.94 -12.74 -6.42
N ASP A 27 8.35 -12.35 -7.63
CA ASP A 27 8.65 -13.25 -8.74
C ASP A 27 9.82 -14.17 -8.36
N ASP A 28 10.90 -13.63 -7.79
CA ASP A 28 12.05 -14.40 -7.28
C ASP A 28 11.67 -15.38 -6.16
N ALA A 29 10.88 -14.92 -5.19
CA ALA A 29 10.40 -15.79 -4.11
C ALA A 29 9.51 -16.91 -4.66
N THR A 30 8.68 -16.61 -5.65
CA THR A 30 7.80 -17.58 -6.32
C THR A 30 8.63 -18.60 -7.09
N LEU A 31 9.65 -18.14 -7.84
CA LEU A 31 10.59 -19.01 -8.54
C LEU A 31 11.31 -19.96 -7.58
N GLY A 32 11.77 -19.47 -6.44
CA GLY A 32 12.43 -20.29 -5.42
C GLY A 32 11.52 -21.34 -4.76
N MET A 33 10.22 -21.08 -4.68
CA MET A 33 9.25 -21.96 -4.02
C MET A 33 8.54 -22.95 -4.97
N ALA A 34 8.19 -22.49 -6.17
CA ALA A 34 7.36 -23.22 -7.13
C ALA A 34 8.11 -23.57 -8.44
N GLY A 35 9.37 -23.14 -8.58
CA GLY A 35 10.16 -23.33 -9.79
C GLY A 35 9.68 -22.47 -10.96
N GLU A 36 10.35 -22.65 -12.11
CA GLU A 36 10.05 -21.88 -13.32
C GLU A 36 8.60 -22.07 -13.78
N GLN A 37 8.10 -23.30 -13.71
CA GLN A 37 6.75 -23.63 -14.17
C GLN A 37 5.68 -22.84 -13.40
N GLY A 38 5.80 -22.72 -12.08
CA GLY A 38 4.85 -21.95 -11.27
C GLY A 38 4.84 -20.46 -11.63
N LEU A 39 6.01 -19.87 -11.86
CA LEU A 39 6.13 -18.47 -12.27
C LEU A 39 5.58 -18.26 -13.69
N THR A 40 5.88 -19.16 -14.63
CA THR A 40 5.36 -19.11 -16.00
C THR A 40 3.84 -19.18 -16.02
N THR A 41 3.23 -20.03 -15.18
CA THR A 41 1.77 -20.09 -15.07
C THR A 41 1.20 -18.75 -14.62
N ILE A 42 1.78 -18.10 -13.61
CA ILE A 42 1.32 -16.78 -13.14
C ILE A 42 1.46 -15.72 -14.24
N GLN A 43 2.61 -15.67 -14.92
CA GLN A 43 2.85 -14.73 -16.01
C GLN A 43 1.85 -14.92 -17.15
N HIS A 44 1.57 -16.16 -17.53
CA HIS A 44 0.60 -16.47 -18.56
C HIS A 44 -0.81 -15.98 -18.20
N LEU A 45 -1.23 -16.11 -16.93
CA LEU A 45 -2.53 -15.58 -16.49
C LEU A 45 -2.59 -14.05 -16.57
N VAL A 46 -1.48 -13.35 -16.26
CA VAL A 46 -1.40 -11.89 -16.39
C VAL A 46 -1.44 -11.47 -17.86
N GLU A 47 -0.70 -12.14 -18.74
CA GLU A 47 -0.70 -11.88 -20.19
C GLU A 47 -2.12 -11.99 -20.78
N LEU A 48 -2.83 -13.09 -20.47
CA LEU A 48 -4.21 -13.29 -20.97
C LEU A 48 -5.18 -12.22 -20.46
N TYR A 49 -4.99 -11.73 -19.22
CA TYR A 49 -5.78 -10.63 -18.68
C TYR A 49 -5.50 -9.31 -19.42
N ASP A 50 -4.22 -8.99 -19.64
CA ASP A 50 -3.80 -7.76 -20.33
C ASP A 50 -4.25 -7.73 -21.80
N GLU A 51 -4.26 -8.89 -22.47
CA GLU A 51 -4.81 -9.06 -23.82
C GLU A 51 -6.34 -8.99 -23.87
N GLY A 52 -7.00 -9.10 -22.71
CA GLY A 52 -8.46 -9.12 -22.60
C GLY A 52 -9.11 -10.43 -23.06
N ASP A 53 -8.34 -11.52 -23.18
CA ASP A 53 -8.86 -12.85 -23.55
C ASP A 53 -9.39 -13.59 -22.31
N TYR A 54 -10.54 -13.13 -21.83
CA TYR A 54 -11.19 -13.73 -20.66
C TYR A 54 -11.64 -15.19 -20.89
N VAL A 55 -11.82 -15.62 -22.14
CA VAL A 55 -12.19 -17.01 -22.47
C VAL A 55 -10.98 -17.91 -22.25
N ALA A 56 -9.83 -17.55 -22.83
CA ALA A 56 -8.59 -18.28 -22.61
C ALA A 56 -8.16 -18.23 -21.13
N LEU A 57 -8.31 -17.07 -20.46
CA LEU A 57 -7.99 -16.95 -19.04
C LEU A 57 -8.83 -17.91 -18.19
N THR A 58 -10.15 -17.97 -18.43
CA THR A 58 -11.04 -18.89 -17.71
C THR A 58 -10.66 -20.35 -17.96
N GLN A 59 -10.31 -20.69 -19.21
CA GLN A 59 -9.86 -22.04 -19.56
C GLN A 59 -8.56 -22.38 -18.83
N ALA A 60 -7.56 -21.51 -18.88
CA ALA A 60 -6.28 -21.69 -18.22
C ALA A 60 -6.45 -21.95 -16.72
N ILE A 61 -7.27 -21.14 -16.03
CA ILE A 61 -7.59 -21.32 -14.60
C ILE A 61 -8.28 -22.66 -14.34
N SER A 62 -9.20 -23.08 -15.22
CA SER A 62 -9.95 -24.33 -15.05
C SER A 62 -9.12 -25.60 -15.20
N GLU A 63 -8.00 -25.51 -15.93
CA GLU A 63 -7.08 -26.62 -16.19
C GLU A 63 -5.93 -26.70 -15.19
N MET A 64 -5.78 -25.71 -14.30
CA MET A 64 -4.72 -25.68 -13.30
C MET A 64 -4.82 -26.85 -12.31
N THR A 65 -3.67 -27.37 -11.91
CA THR A 65 -3.61 -28.31 -10.79
C THR A 65 -3.91 -27.57 -9.47
N ASN A 66 -4.31 -28.32 -8.44
CA ASN A 66 -4.52 -27.74 -7.12
C ASN A 66 -3.23 -27.09 -6.57
N ASP A 67 -2.07 -27.65 -6.87
CA ASP A 67 -0.79 -27.11 -6.41
C ASP A 67 -0.48 -25.77 -7.09
N ASP A 68 -0.66 -25.67 -8.40
CA ASP A 68 -0.50 -24.41 -9.14
C ASP A 68 -1.50 -23.36 -8.66
N MET A 69 -2.73 -23.77 -8.35
CA MET A 69 -3.78 -22.88 -7.87
C MET A 69 -3.46 -22.30 -6.49
N VAL A 70 -2.83 -23.08 -5.61
CA VAL A 70 -2.34 -22.58 -4.32
C VAL A 70 -1.23 -21.55 -4.51
N VAL A 71 -0.32 -21.77 -5.47
CA VAL A 71 0.77 -20.81 -5.76
C VAL A 71 0.21 -19.52 -6.35
N ALA A 72 -0.63 -19.60 -7.39
CA ALA A 72 -1.22 -18.43 -8.03
C ALA A 72 -2.11 -17.63 -7.08
N SER A 73 -2.97 -18.30 -6.29
CA SER A 73 -3.81 -17.61 -5.31
C SER A 73 -3.00 -16.85 -4.26
N ARG A 74 -1.88 -17.40 -3.80
CA ARG A 74 -0.97 -16.70 -2.88
C ARG A 74 -0.31 -15.51 -3.56
N TYR A 75 0.20 -15.68 -4.77
CA TYR A 75 0.81 -14.60 -5.54
C TYR A 75 -0.15 -13.42 -5.68
N PHE A 76 -1.35 -13.67 -6.21
CA PHE A 76 -2.36 -12.63 -6.42
C PHE A 76 -3.00 -12.09 -5.13
N SER A 77 -2.81 -12.77 -3.99
CA SER A 77 -3.20 -12.22 -2.67
C SER A 77 -2.10 -11.34 -2.06
N LEU A 78 -0.83 -11.65 -2.33
CA LEU A 78 0.32 -10.92 -1.78
C LEU A 78 0.63 -9.66 -2.59
N LEU A 79 0.51 -9.70 -3.91
CA LEU A 79 0.82 -8.55 -4.76
C LEU A 79 0.01 -7.29 -4.37
N PRO A 80 -1.33 -7.35 -4.18
CA PRO A 80 -2.10 -6.20 -3.70
C PRO A 80 -1.66 -5.71 -2.31
N LEU A 81 -1.27 -6.62 -1.42
CA LEU A 81 -0.74 -6.23 -0.10
C LEU A 81 0.56 -5.46 -0.23
N LEU A 82 1.46 -5.87 -1.13
CA LEU A 82 2.73 -5.17 -1.39
C LEU A 82 2.50 -3.79 -2.02
N ILE A 83 1.54 -3.68 -2.95
CA ILE A 83 1.14 -2.40 -3.54
C ILE A 83 0.64 -1.44 -2.45
N ASN A 84 -0.28 -1.89 -1.59
CA ASN A 84 -0.80 -1.07 -0.50
C ASN A 84 0.32 -0.57 0.43
N ILE A 85 1.33 -1.40 0.71
CA ILE A 85 2.46 -0.98 1.55
C ILE A 85 3.24 0.18 0.88
N SER A 86 3.49 0.13 -0.43
CA SER A 86 4.17 1.23 -1.14
C SER A 86 3.35 2.51 -1.13
N GLU A 87 2.03 2.42 -1.31
CA GLU A 87 1.11 3.56 -1.21
C GLU A 87 1.11 4.16 0.20
N ASP A 88 1.09 3.32 1.24
CA ASP A 88 1.14 3.76 2.64
C ASP A 88 2.46 4.48 2.96
N VAL A 89 3.60 3.97 2.46
CA VAL A 89 4.92 4.65 2.60
C VAL A 89 4.88 6.02 1.95
N ASP A 90 4.30 6.14 0.76
CA ASP A 90 4.21 7.40 0.03
C ASP A 90 3.37 8.43 0.77
N LEU A 91 2.18 8.02 1.22
CA LEU A 91 1.29 8.89 1.99
C LEU A 91 1.98 9.38 3.27
N ALA A 92 2.65 8.49 4.00
CA ALA A 92 3.39 8.85 5.20
C ALA A 92 4.55 9.81 4.89
N TYR A 93 5.26 9.61 3.77
CA TYR A 93 6.32 10.50 3.32
C TYR A 93 5.77 11.89 2.98
N GLU A 94 4.70 11.99 2.19
CA GLU A 94 4.09 13.26 1.80
C GLU A 94 3.63 14.08 3.01
N VAL A 95 2.95 13.45 3.96
CA VAL A 95 2.48 14.10 5.18
C VAL A 95 3.66 14.68 5.95
N ASN A 96 4.75 13.92 6.10
CA ASN A 96 5.95 14.40 6.79
C ASN A 96 6.64 15.54 6.03
N HIS A 97 6.78 15.42 4.70
CA HIS A 97 7.37 16.46 3.88
C HIS A 97 6.60 17.77 3.98
N LYS A 98 5.28 17.75 3.74
CA LYS A 98 4.40 18.92 3.81
C LYS A 98 4.42 19.57 5.19
N ASN A 99 4.46 18.77 6.26
CA ASN A 99 4.63 19.30 7.61
C ASN A 99 5.98 20.01 7.82
N ASN A 100 7.07 19.48 7.26
CA ASN A 100 8.41 20.06 7.42
C ASN A 100 8.62 21.36 6.63
N ILE A 101 7.92 21.54 5.50
CA ILE A 101 7.96 22.79 4.71
C ILE A 101 6.78 23.73 5.01
N ASP A 102 5.99 23.38 6.04
CA ASP A 102 4.78 24.07 6.45
C ASP A 102 3.75 24.30 5.32
N GLU A 103 3.68 23.35 4.38
CA GLU A 103 2.68 23.36 3.32
C GLU A 103 1.32 22.91 3.87
N SER A 104 0.25 23.49 3.34
CA SER A 104 -1.13 23.22 3.74
C SER A 104 -1.70 21.98 3.07
N TYR A 105 -2.51 21.21 3.80
CA TYR A 105 -3.24 20.07 3.25
C TYR A 105 -4.50 19.74 4.03
N LEU A 106 -5.46 19.07 3.37
CA LEU A 106 -6.72 18.68 3.99
C LEU A 106 -6.49 17.74 5.18
N GLY A 107 -6.99 18.13 6.35
CA GLY A 107 -6.83 17.35 7.58
C GLY A 107 -5.56 17.65 8.37
N LYS A 108 -4.77 18.67 7.99
CA LYS A 108 -3.68 19.16 8.83
C LYS A 108 -4.25 19.73 10.14
N LEU A 109 -3.83 19.16 11.26
CA LEU A 109 -4.37 19.50 12.58
C LEU A 109 -4.08 20.96 12.98
N SER A 110 -2.90 21.48 12.64
CA SER A 110 -2.52 22.86 12.99
C SER A 110 -3.47 23.89 12.37
N GLU A 111 -3.81 23.75 11.09
CA GLU A 111 -4.78 24.64 10.43
C GLU A 111 -6.17 24.54 11.03
N THR A 112 -6.57 23.33 11.42
CA THR A 112 -7.85 23.13 12.11
C THR A 112 -7.84 23.83 13.47
N PHE A 113 -6.71 23.80 14.18
CA PHE A 113 -6.55 24.53 15.44
C PHE A 113 -6.57 26.04 15.25
N ASP A 114 -5.97 26.57 14.18
CA ASP A 114 -6.02 28.00 13.87
C ASP A 114 -7.47 28.47 13.67
N VAL A 115 -8.26 27.69 12.91
CA VAL A 115 -9.70 27.96 12.72
C VAL A 115 -10.46 27.88 14.04
N VAL A 116 -10.18 26.88 14.88
CA VAL A 116 -10.84 26.74 16.19
C VAL A 116 -10.46 27.89 17.13
N ALA A 117 -9.22 28.37 17.06
CA ALA A 117 -8.71 29.47 17.89
C ALA A 117 -9.38 30.81 17.59
N GLU A 118 -9.95 30.99 16.40
CA GLU A 118 -10.77 32.16 16.04
C GLU A 118 -12.15 32.17 16.74
N SER A 119 -12.56 31.05 17.34
CA SER A 119 -13.87 30.94 18.02
C SER A 119 -13.82 31.43 19.47
N ASP A 120 -14.83 32.18 19.88
CA ASP A 120 -14.97 32.69 21.26
C ASP A 120 -15.02 31.57 22.32
N ASN A 121 -15.42 30.36 21.91
CA ASN A 121 -15.50 29.17 22.77
C ASN A 121 -14.43 28.11 22.45
N ALA A 122 -13.31 28.49 21.82
CA ALA A 122 -12.23 27.58 21.43
C ALA A 122 -11.82 26.59 22.54
N ARG A 123 -11.68 27.11 23.76
CA ARG A 123 -11.34 26.32 24.96
C ARG A 123 -12.36 25.23 25.26
N ASP A 124 -13.64 25.58 25.24
CA ASP A 124 -14.73 24.65 25.52
C ASP A 124 -14.83 23.57 24.43
N ILE A 125 -14.62 23.94 23.16
CA ILE A 125 -14.55 22.98 22.06
C ILE A 125 -13.43 21.98 22.31
N LEU A 126 -12.20 22.44 22.54
CA LEU A 126 -11.03 21.57 22.70
C LEU A 126 -11.10 20.70 23.97
N GLU A 127 -11.67 21.21 25.07
CA GLU A 127 -11.85 20.44 26.31
C GLU A 127 -12.91 19.33 26.17
N ASN A 128 -13.87 19.46 25.25
CA ASN A 128 -14.96 18.51 25.06
C ASN A 128 -14.85 17.64 23.80
N VAL A 129 -13.80 17.79 22.98
CA VAL A 129 -13.55 16.88 21.86
C VAL A 129 -13.21 15.50 22.40
N ASN A 130 -14.04 14.52 22.05
CA ASN A 130 -13.84 13.12 22.41
C ASN A 130 -13.89 12.24 21.17
N VAL A 131 -12.78 11.55 20.88
CA VAL A 131 -12.67 10.61 19.76
C VAL A 131 -12.50 9.21 20.34
N VAL A 132 -13.51 8.36 20.13
CA VAL A 132 -13.50 6.98 20.62
C VAL A 132 -13.47 6.02 19.43
N PRO A 133 -12.30 5.56 19.00
CA PRO A 133 -12.22 4.55 17.96
C PRO A 133 -12.75 3.22 18.48
N VAL A 134 -13.69 2.61 17.75
CA VAL A 134 -14.21 1.28 18.05
C VAL A 134 -13.59 0.29 17.07
N LEU A 135 -12.68 -0.53 17.56
CA LEU A 135 -12.11 -1.61 16.78
C LEU A 135 -13.16 -2.70 16.58
N THR A 136 -13.51 -2.95 15.33
CA THR A 136 -14.38 -4.06 14.94
C THR A 136 -13.54 -5.18 14.37
N ALA A 137 -13.98 -6.42 14.52
CA ALA A 137 -13.32 -7.54 13.86
C ALA A 137 -13.47 -7.38 12.34
N HIS A 138 -12.36 -7.54 11.60
CA HIS A 138 -12.43 -7.57 10.15
C HIS A 138 -13.15 -8.85 9.70
N PRO A 139 -14.21 -8.77 8.87
CA PRO A 139 -15.13 -9.88 8.62
C PRO A 139 -14.49 -11.08 7.90
N THR A 140 -13.39 -10.86 7.17
CA THR A 140 -12.77 -11.88 6.30
C THR A 140 -11.30 -12.15 6.59
N GLN A 141 -10.65 -11.37 7.46
CA GLN A 141 -9.20 -11.45 7.66
C GLN A 141 -8.81 -11.23 9.12
N VAL A 142 -8.41 -12.30 9.79
CA VAL A 142 -7.70 -12.18 11.07
C VAL A 142 -6.21 -12.03 10.76
N GLN A 143 -5.70 -10.80 10.75
CA GLN A 143 -4.27 -10.57 10.57
C GLN A 143 -3.52 -11.04 11.83
N ARG A 144 -2.57 -11.96 11.62
CA ARG A 144 -1.67 -12.40 12.69
C ARG A 144 -0.67 -11.29 12.99
N LYS A 145 -0.31 -11.13 14.28
CA LYS A 145 0.72 -10.17 14.70
C LYS A 145 2.01 -10.29 13.88
N THR A 146 2.42 -11.51 13.55
CA THR A 146 3.62 -11.76 12.73
C THR A 146 3.52 -11.19 11.32
N MET A 147 2.32 -11.17 10.72
CA MET A 147 2.11 -10.54 9.41
C MET A 147 2.25 -9.03 9.51
N LEU A 148 1.70 -8.42 10.56
CA LEU A 148 1.84 -6.98 10.82
C LEU A 148 3.30 -6.57 11.03
N GLU A 149 4.09 -7.41 11.72
CA GLU A 149 5.52 -7.16 11.91
C GLU A 149 6.28 -7.21 10.58
N LEU A 150 5.94 -8.17 9.69
CA LEU A 150 6.54 -8.26 8.36
C LEU A 150 6.14 -7.08 7.46
N THR A 151 4.87 -6.69 7.45
CA THR A 151 4.40 -5.53 6.65
C THR A 151 5.08 -4.26 7.10
N ASN A 152 5.22 -4.04 8.41
CA ASN A 152 5.95 -2.90 8.97
C ASN A 152 7.43 -2.93 8.60
N HIS A 153 8.05 -4.12 8.56
CA HIS A 153 9.45 -4.24 8.18
C HIS A 153 9.67 -3.86 6.70
N ILE A 154 8.79 -4.30 5.80
CA ILE A 154 8.83 -3.91 4.38
C ILE A 154 8.63 -2.39 4.24
N HIS A 155 7.66 -1.83 4.95
CA HIS A 155 7.39 -0.38 4.99
C HIS A 155 8.65 0.41 5.41
N GLU A 156 9.36 -0.01 6.46
CA GLU A 156 10.62 0.61 6.89
C GLU A 156 11.74 0.49 5.84
N LEU A 157 11.85 -0.64 5.14
CA LEU A 157 12.86 -0.85 4.10
C LEU A 157 12.61 0.03 2.87
N LEU A 158 11.37 0.14 2.41
CA LEU A 158 11.00 1.04 1.31
C LEU A 158 11.27 2.51 1.67
N ARG A 159 10.93 2.92 2.90
CA ARG A 159 11.28 4.26 3.38
C ARG A 159 12.79 4.52 3.32
N LYS A 160 13.61 3.58 3.82
CA LYS A 160 15.08 3.69 3.74
C LYS A 160 15.58 3.73 2.30
N HIS A 161 14.97 2.95 1.41
CA HIS A 161 15.29 2.96 -0.01
C HIS A 161 15.09 4.35 -0.61
N ARG A 162 13.97 5.02 -0.31
CA ARG A 162 13.72 6.41 -0.70
C ARG A 162 14.73 7.38 -0.12
N ASP A 163 15.03 7.26 1.18
CA ASP A 163 15.98 8.15 1.86
C ASP A 163 17.38 8.06 1.22
N VAL A 164 17.85 6.85 0.89
CA VAL A 164 19.12 6.64 0.18
C VAL A 164 19.06 7.22 -1.24
N LYS A 165 17.97 6.98 -1.97
CA LYS A 165 17.79 7.50 -3.34
C LYS A 165 17.75 9.03 -3.39
N ALA A 166 17.16 9.66 -2.37
CA ALA A 166 17.15 11.10 -2.19
C ALA A 166 18.50 11.67 -1.68
N GLY A 167 19.49 10.81 -1.37
CA GLY A 167 20.79 11.19 -0.85
C GLY A 167 20.77 11.70 0.59
N LEU A 168 19.73 11.35 1.36
CA LEU A 168 19.56 11.75 2.76
C LEU A 168 20.36 10.87 3.72
N ILE A 169 20.71 9.66 3.29
CA ILE A 169 21.45 8.66 4.07
C ILE A 169 22.50 8.01 3.15
N ASN A 170 23.73 7.81 3.66
CA ASN A 170 24.81 7.08 2.99
C ASN A 170 24.78 5.58 3.32
#